data_AF-A0A537JNZ9-F1
#
_entry.id   AF-A0A537JNZ9-F1
#
_cell.length_a   1.000
_cell.length_b   1.000
_cell.length_c   1.000
_cell.angle_alpha   90.00
_cell.angle_beta   90.00
_cell.angle_gamma   90.00
#
_symmetry.space_group_name_H-M   'P 1'
#
loop_
_entity.id
_entity.type
_entity.pdbx_description
1 polymer ?
#
loop_
_entity_poly.entity_id
_entity_poly.type
_entity_poly.pdbx_seq_one_letter_code
_entity_poly.pdbx_strand_id
1 'polypeptide(L)'
;MTGSYSLGLMTWRDLDIYLEAEGLTEQTFFELGKDIDSLLRPVKMSFRNERIAKTKGLPVGLYWGIYLGDEKKGSWKIDLWALSDKECEERLRFCNQIAKRITPESKMKILEIKSVCWTDPLYRKFYTSNDIYTAVLEKHAHDVESFRIYLQNKLSV
;
A
#
# COMPACT_ATOMS: atom_id res chain seq x y z
N MET A 1 10.13 -4.59 -5.10
CA MET A 1 9.14 -4.73 -4.00
C MET A 1 9.14 -3.45 -3.18
N THR A 2 7.96 -2.96 -2.80
CA THR A 2 7.80 -1.72 -2.02
C THR A 2 6.79 -1.93 -0.88
N GLY A 3 6.36 -0.85 -0.24
CA GLY A 3 5.30 -0.86 0.75
C GLY A 3 5.67 -1.59 2.02
N SER A 4 4.66 -2.17 2.68
CA SER A 4 4.84 -2.68 4.03
C SER A 4 5.72 -3.93 4.12
N TYR A 5 5.79 -4.72 3.05
CA TYR A 5 6.71 -5.85 2.97
C TYR A 5 8.16 -5.38 3.06
N SER A 6 8.56 -4.41 2.23
CA SER A 6 9.94 -3.90 2.20
C SER A 6 10.35 -3.19 3.50
N LEU A 7 9.39 -2.61 4.23
CA LEU A 7 9.62 -2.00 5.54
C LEU A 7 9.63 -3.01 6.70
N GLY A 8 9.30 -4.29 6.44
CA GLY A 8 9.11 -5.30 7.49
C GLY A 8 7.89 -5.02 8.39
N LEU A 9 6.89 -4.33 7.87
CA LEU A 9 5.66 -3.88 8.55
C LEU A 9 4.40 -4.57 8.00
N MET A 10 4.55 -5.72 7.35
CA MET A 10 3.45 -6.48 6.75
C MET A 10 2.74 -7.31 7.83
N THR A 11 1.41 -7.15 7.97
CA THR A 11 0.58 -7.90 8.94
C THR A 11 -0.48 -8.79 8.28
N TRP A 12 -0.67 -8.68 6.96
CA TRP A 12 -1.47 -9.59 6.13
C TRP A 12 -0.80 -9.76 4.76
N ARG A 13 -1.26 -10.74 3.97
CA ARG A 13 -0.67 -11.16 2.70
C ARG A 13 -0.96 -10.16 1.56
N ASP A 14 -0.23 -9.05 1.55
CA ASP A 14 -0.39 -7.96 0.60
C ASP A 14 0.98 -7.46 0.11
N LEU A 15 1.18 -7.53 -1.20
CA LEU A 15 2.45 -7.22 -1.85
C LEU A 15 2.30 -6.00 -2.76
N ASP A 16 3.15 -5.01 -2.54
CA ASP A 16 3.27 -3.86 -3.42
C ASP A 16 4.49 -4.03 -4.35
N ILE A 17 4.26 -3.90 -5.65
CA ILE A 17 5.27 -4.01 -6.70
C ILE A 17 5.22 -2.75 -7.57
N TYR A 18 6.37 -2.09 -7.71
CA TYR A 18 6.58 -1.07 -8.73
C TYR A 18 7.40 -1.68 -9.87
N LEU A 19 6.88 -1.53 -11.07
CA LEU A 19 7.53 -1.79 -12.33
C LEU A 19 7.95 -0.43 -12.91
N GLU A 20 9.26 -0.21 -12.97
CA GLU A 20 9.84 0.92 -13.68
C GLU A 20 9.71 0.67 -15.18
N ALA A 21 8.85 1.45 -15.83
CA ALA A 21 8.35 1.17 -17.17
C ALA A 21 8.03 2.46 -17.91
N GLU A 22 9.06 3.28 -18.12
CA GLU A 22 8.98 4.48 -18.95
C GLU A 22 8.46 4.14 -20.36
N GLY A 23 7.50 4.91 -20.84
CA GLY A 23 6.90 4.70 -22.17
C GLY A 23 6.02 3.46 -22.33
N LEU A 24 5.79 2.67 -21.28
CA LEU A 24 4.92 1.49 -21.36
C LEU A 24 3.48 1.88 -21.67
N THR A 25 2.93 1.32 -22.75
CA THR A 25 1.59 1.63 -23.24
C THR A 25 0.51 0.91 -22.44
N GLU A 26 -0.72 1.41 -22.47
CA GLU A 26 -1.86 0.72 -21.86
C GLU A 26 -2.07 -0.66 -22.48
N GLN A 27 -1.95 -0.79 -23.81
CA GLN A 27 -2.10 -2.07 -24.50
C GLN A 27 -1.11 -3.11 -23.97
N THR A 28 0.18 -2.78 -23.89
CA THR A 28 1.21 -3.68 -23.35
C THR A 28 0.95 -4.01 -21.88
N PHE A 29 0.41 -3.06 -21.10
CA PHE A 29 0.04 -3.31 -19.71
C PHE A 29 -1.16 -4.26 -19.55
N PHE A 30 -2.11 -4.23 -20.49
CA PHE A 30 -3.21 -5.19 -20.56
C PHE A 30 -2.73 -6.58 -21.00
N GLU A 31 -1.77 -6.65 -21.93
CA GLU A 31 -1.12 -7.91 -22.31
C GLU A 31 -0.41 -8.56 -21.11
N LEU A 32 0.34 -7.77 -20.33
CA LEU A 32 0.89 -8.22 -19.05
C LEU A 32 -0.20 -8.69 -18.08
N GLY A 33 -1.32 -7.96 -18.00
CA GLY A 33 -2.47 -8.36 -17.19
C GLY A 33 -3.05 -9.72 -17.60
N LYS A 34 -3.16 -9.99 -18.90
CA LYS A 34 -3.59 -11.29 -19.45
C LYS A 34 -2.62 -12.41 -19.08
N ASP A 35 -1.31 -12.15 -19.15
CA ASP A 35 -0.30 -13.15 -18.79
C ASP A 35 -0.33 -13.45 -17.28
N ILE A 36 -0.54 -12.42 -16.44
CA ILE A 36 -0.73 -12.57 -14.99
C ILE A 36 -2.00 -13.39 -14.68
N ASP A 37 -3.11 -13.08 -15.34
CA ASP A 37 -4.37 -13.82 -15.18
C ASP A 37 -4.20 -15.31 -15.52
N SER A 38 -3.55 -15.58 -16.66
CA SER A 38 -3.28 -16.95 -17.12
C SER A 38 -2.41 -17.74 -16.14
N LEU A 39 -1.42 -17.09 -15.53
CA LEU A 39 -0.48 -17.72 -14.61
C LEU A 39 -1.07 -17.93 -13.21
N LEU A 40 -1.66 -16.87 -12.63
CA LEU A 40 -2.08 -16.86 -11.22
C LEU A 40 -3.54 -17.26 -11.01
N ARG A 41 -4.37 -17.16 -12.06
CA ARG A 41 -5.82 -17.41 -12.02
C ARG A 41 -6.51 -16.70 -10.85
N PRO A 42 -6.37 -15.36 -10.75
CA PRO A 42 -6.96 -14.58 -9.66
C PRO A 42 -8.50 -14.67 -9.69
N VAL A 43 -9.14 -14.52 -8.52
CA VAL A 43 -10.61 -14.44 -8.44
C VAL A 43 -11.13 -13.07 -8.89
N LYS A 44 -10.26 -12.06 -8.91
CA LYS A 44 -10.57 -10.70 -9.36
C LYS A 44 -9.29 -9.97 -9.76
N MET A 45 -9.38 -9.18 -10.83
CA MET A 45 -8.40 -8.15 -11.16
C MET A 45 -9.08 -6.79 -11.30
N SER A 46 -8.39 -5.71 -10.91
CA SER A 46 -8.89 -4.33 -11.01
C SER A 46 -7.86 -3.45 -11.70
N PHE A 47 -8.24 -2.87 -12.83
CA PHE A 47 -7.42 -1.89 -13.54
C PHE A 47 -7.66 -0.48 -12.99
N ARG A 48 -6.62 0.36 -12.95
CA ARG A 48 -6.75 1.82 -12.86
C ARG A 48 -5.76 2.50 -13.78
N ASN A 49 -6.23 3.54 -14.47
CA ASN A 49 -5.38 4.45 -15.23
C ASN A 49 -5.27 5.79 -14.48
N GLU A 50 -4.25 5.91 -13.64
CA GLU A 50 -3.98 7.15 -12.89
C GLU A 50 -3.17 8.18 -13.68
N ARG A 51 -2.77 7.87 -14.92
CA ARG A 51 -2.28 8.89 -15.86
C ARG A 51 -3.40 9.85 -16.24
N ILE A 52 -4.64 9.35 -16.28
CA ILE A 52 -5.86 10.11 -16.56
C ILE A 52 -6.54 10.57 -15.25
N ALA A 53 -6.86 9.63 -14.36
CA ALA A 53 -7.66 9.92 -13.17
C ALA A 53 -6.95 10.84 -12.16
N LYS A 54 -5.61 10.73 -12.04
CA LYS A 54 -4.77 11.57 -11.16
C LYS A 54 -5.33 11.69 -9.73
N THR A 55 -5.78 10.57 -9.18
CA THR A 55 -6.38 10.54 -7.83
C THR A 55 -5.36 11.05 -6.81
N LYS A 56 -5.76 12.03 -5.99
CA LYS A 56 -4.89 12.61 -4.97
C LYS A 56 -4.31 11.53 -4.06
N GLY A 57 -2.97 11.51 -3.94
CA GLY A 57 -2.23 10.59 -3.07
C GLY A 57 -1.77 9.30 -3.76
N LEU A 58 -2.32 8.95 -4.93
CA LEU A 58 -1.86 7.79 -5.71
C LEU A 58 -0.71 8.16 -6.66
N PRO A 59 0.09 7.17 -7.11
CA PRO A 59 1.07 7.37 -8.17
C PRO A 59 0.42 7.74 -9.51
N VAL A 60 1.13 8.53 -10.31
CA VAL A 60 0.77 8.73 -11.72
C VAL A 60 1.28 7.54 -12.53
N GLY A 61 0.39 6.63 -12.92
CA GLY A 61 0.77 5.41 -13.62
C GLY A 61 -0.39 4.51 -13.97
N LEU A 62 -0.07 3.28 -14.37
CA LEU A 62 -1.05 2.22 -14.61
C LEU A 62 -1.00 1.21 -13.46
N TYR A 63 -2.15 0.68 -13.08
CA TYR A 63 -2.26 -0.18 -11.91
C TYR A 63 -3.12 -1.42 -12.18
N TRP A 64 -2.63 -2.56 -11.66
CA TRP A 64 -3.38 -3.78 -11.48
C TRP A 64 -3.44 -4.15 -10.00
N GLY A 65 -4.66 -4.25 -9.47
CA GLY A 65 -4.94 -4.93 -8.21
C GLY A 65 -5.35 -6.37 -8.49
N ILE A 66 -4.56 -7.33 -8.03
CA ILE A 66 -4.71 -8.76 -8.31
C ILE A 66 -5.09 -9.49 -7.01
N TYR A 67 -6.24 -10.15 -6.99
CA TYR A 67 -6.80 -10.80 -5.81
C TYR A 67 -6.83 -12.31 -6.02
N LEU A 68 -6.09 -13.08 -5.22
CA LEU A 68 -6.02 -14.54 -5.33
C LEU A 68 -7.11 -15.27 -4.50
N GLY A 69 -7.96 -14.52 -3.80
CA GLY A 69 -9.06 -15.06 -2.97
C GLY A 69 -9.49 -14.08 -1.90
N ASP A 70 -9.99 -14.60 -0.78
CA ASP A 70 -10.40 -13.82 0.39
C ASP A 70 -9.18 -13.48 1.28
N GLU A 71 -8.74 -12.21 1.24
CA GLU A 71 -7.62 -11.70 2.04
C GLU A 71 -7.81 -11.98 3.56
N LYS A 72 -9.05 -11.92 4.06
CA LYS A 72 -9.36 -12.17 5.48
C LYS A 72 -9.19 -13.63 5.88
N LYS A 73 -9.27 -14.54 4.90
CA LYS A 73 -8.97 -15.97 5.07
C LYS A 73 -7.52 -16.31 4.72
N GLY A 74 -6.69 -15.29 4.49
CA GLY A 74 -5.28 -15.45 4.20
C GLY A 74 -4.96 -15.66 2.72
N SER A 75 -5.83 -15.30 1.78
CA SER A 75 -5.41 -15.20 0.38
C SER A 75 -4.50 -13.99 0.15
N TRP A 76 -3.72 -14.02 -0.92
CA TRP A 76 -2.84 -12.92 -1.29
C TRP A 76 -3.58 -11.86 -2.11
N LYS A 77 -3.21 -10.61 -1.86
CA LYS A 77 -3.42 -9.47 -2.76
C LYS A 77 -2.06 -8.99 -3.28
N ILE A 78 -2.01 -8.63 -4.55
CA ILE A 78 -0.82 -8.07 -5.20
C ILE A 78 -1.22 -6.77 -5.89
N ASP A 79 -0.55 -5.69 -5.52
CA ASP A 79 -0.66 -4.38 -6.12
C ASP A 79 0.53 -4.16 -7.06
N LEU A 80 0.27 -4.13 -8.37
CA LEU A 80 1.27 -3.88 -9.40
C LEU A 80 1.06 -2.50 -10.01
N TRP A 81 2.07 -1.64 -9.93
CA TRP A 81 2.09 -0.34 -10.59
C TRP A 81 3.17 -0.29 -11.67
N ALA A 82 2.80 0.15 -12.88
CA ALA A 82 3.76 0.58 -13.89
C ALA A 82 3.90 2.10 -13.83
N LEU A 83 5.11 2.56 -13.51
CA LEU A 83 5.44 3.96 -13.22
C LEU A 83 6.57 4.45 -14.14
N SER A 84 6.66 5.77 -14.30
CA SER A 84 7.86 6.41 -14.86
C SER A 84 9.04 6.29 -13.90
N ASP A 85 10.25 6.45 -14.42
CA ASP A 85 11.49 6.39 -13.62
C ASP A 85 11.43 7.42 -12.48
N LYS A 86 10.99 8.65 -12.81
CA LYS A 86 10.82 9.74 -11.85
C LYS A 86 9.82 9.42 -10.75
N GLU A 87 8.64 8.90 -11.09
CA GLU A 87 7.61 8.56 -10.09
C GLU A 87 8.08 7.40 -9.22
N CYS A 88 8.74 6.39 -9.80
CA CYS A 88 9.33 5.29 -9.07
C CYS A 88 10.37 5.79 -8.05
N GLU A 89 11.28 6.66 -8.49
CA GLU A 89 12.33 7.22 -7.63
C GLU A 89 11.73 8.04 -6.48
N GLU A 90 10.77 8.92 -6.74
CA GLU A 90 10.11 9.72 -5.70
C GLU A 90 9.43 8.84 -4.64
N ARG A 91 8.75 7.77 -5.06
CA ARG A 91 8.07 6.84 -4.14
C ARG A 91 9.05 5.99 -3.34
N LEU A 92 10.14 5.54 -3.96
CA LEU A 92 11.21 4.82 -3.27
C LEU A 92 11.92 5.73 -2.27
N ARG A 93 12.17 7.00 -2.61
CA ARG A 93 12.72 7.99 -1.68
C ARG A 93 11.80 8.15 -0.46
N PHE A 94 10.49 8.26 -0.66
CA PHE A 94 9.51 8.32 0.44
C PHE A 94 9.56 7.08 1.33
N CYS A 95 9.55 5.88 0.75
CA CYS A 95 9.67 4.63 1.50
C CYS A 95 10.99 4.56 2.30
N ASN A 96 12.10 4.99 1.70
CA ASN A 96 13.41 5.04 2.35
C ASN A 96 13.46 6.04 3.51
N GLN A 97 12.76 7.17 3.41
CA GLN A 97 12.64 8.14 4.52
C GLN A 97 11.91 7.54 5.71
N ILE A 98 10.83 6.79 5.48
CA ILE A 98 10.13 6.06 6.54
C ILE A 98 11.06 5.00 7.13
N ALA A 99 11.70 4.19 6.29
CA ALA A 99 12.59 3.10 6.72
C ALA A 99 13.68 3.59 7.69
N LYS A 100 14.30 4.75 7.41
CA LYS A 100 15.34 5.37 8.25
C LYS A 100 14.85 5.77 9.65
N ARG A 101 13.55 5.93 9.84
CA ARG A 101 12.93 6.38 11.10
C ARG A 101 12.38 5.21 11.93
N ILE A 102 12.32 4.02 11.37
CA ILE A 102 11.83 2.83 12.07
C ILE A 102 12.92 2.34 13.03
N THR A 103 12.56 2.23 14.31
CA THR A 103 13.35 1.56 15.34
C THR A 103 12.71 0.20 15.66
N PRO A 104 13.41 -0.73 16.33
CA PRO A 104 12.79 -1.98 16.78
C PRO A 104 11.53 -1.75 17.61
N GLU A 105 11.53 -0.72 18.46
CA GLU A 105 10.38 -0.35 19.30
C GLU A 105 9.20 0.18 18.46
N SER A 106 9.46 1.14 17.56
CA SER A 106 8.37 1.70 16.72
C SER A 106 7.83 0.66 15.74
N LYS A 107 8.68 -0.26 15.26
CA LYS A 107 8.27 -1.40 14.45
C LYS A 107 7.23 -2.26 15.17
N MET A 108 7.50 -2.62 16.43
CA MET A 108 6.57 -3.44 17.22
C MET A 108 5.22 -2.74 17.42
N LYS A 109 5.25 -1.45 17.78
CA LYS A 109 4.03 -0.62 17.93
C LYS A 109 3.22 -0.55 16.63
N ILE A 110 3.88 -0.32 15.50
CA ILE A 110 3.22 -0.30 14.19
C ILE A 110 2.59 -1.65 13.87
N LEU A 111 3.31 -2.75 14.08
CA LEU A 111 2.80 -4.09 13.81
C LEU A 111 1.58 -4.42 14.69
N GLU A 112 1.61 -4.04 15.96
CA GLU A 112 0.49 -4.23 16.89
C GLU A 112 -0.76 -3.48 16.41
N ILE A 113 -0.63 -2.16 16.20
CA ILE A 113 -1.74 -1.31 15.75
C ILE A 113 -2.30 -1.83 14.42
N LYS A 114 -1.40 -2.09 13.46
CA LYS A 114 -1.78 -2.50 12.12
C LYS A 114 -2.43 -3.89 12.08
N SER A 115 -2.08 -4.80 12.99
CA SER A 115 -2.70 -6.13 13.12
C SER A 115 -4.17 -6.07 13.54
N VAL A 116 -4.59 -5.01 14.22
CA VAL A 116 -6.00 -4.74 14.53
C VAL A 116 -6.66 -3.99 13.38
N CYS A 117 -6.05 -2.90 12.93
CA CYS A 117 -6.65 -1.97 11.97
C CYS A 117 -6.93 -2.58 10.59
N TRP A 118 -6.16 -3.56 10.11
CA TRP A 118 -6.35 -4.03 8.74
C TRP A 118 -7.71 -4.70 8.46
N THR A 119 -8.37 -5.19 9.51
CA THR A 119 -9.72 -5.78 9.43
C THR A 119 -10.85 -4.78 9.63
N ASP A 120 -10.53 -3.55 10.08
CA ASP A 120 -11.47 -2.47 10.35
C ASP A 120 -12.18 -2.03 9.05
N PRO A 121 -13.52 -1.96 9.03
CA PRO A 121 -14.28 -1.46 7.87
C PRO A 121 -13.95 -0.04 7.41
N LEU A 122 -13.34 0.79 8.28
CA LEU A 122 -12.91 2.16 8.00
C LEU A 122 -11.50 2.23 7.39
N TYR A 123 -10.70 1.18 7.54
CA TYR A 123 -9.37 1.08 6.95
C TYR A 123 -9.45 1.12 5.42
N ARG A 124 -8.54 1.86 4.79
CA ARG A 124 -8.50 2.22 3.36
C ARG A 124 -9.67 3.08 2.86
N LYS A 125 -10.64 3.43 3.70
CA LYS A 125 -11.71 4.39 3.38
C LYS A 125 -11.45 5.76 4.00
N PHE A 126 -11.09 5.79 5.28
CA PHE A 126 -10.87 7.03 6.04
C PHE A 126 -9.42 7.20 6.51
N TYR A 127 -8.70 6.09 6.64
CA TYR A 127 -7.29 6.10 7.01
C TYR A 127 -6.54 4.94 6.35
N THR A 128 -5.21 5.04 6.33
CA THR A 128 -4.30 4.15 5.61
C THR A 128 -3.14 3.71 6.51
N SER A 129 -2.29 2.79 6.03
CA SER A 129 -1.05 2.45 6.75
C SER A 129 -0.15 3.67 6.97
N ASN A 130 -0.18 4.66 6.08
CA ASN A 130 0.60 5.88 6.26
C ASN A 130 0.17 6.65 7.52
N ASP A 131 -1.12 6.66 7.83
CA ASP A 131 -1.64 7.29 9.05
C ASP A 131 -1.15 6.58 10.31
N ILE A 132 -1.05 5.25 10.28
CA ILE A 132 -0.45 4.46 11.37
C ILE A 132 1.02 4.84 11.54
N TYR A 133 1.77 4.91 10.43
CA TYR A 133 3.19 5.27 10.47
C TYR A 133 3.40 6.68 11.02
N THR A 134 2.63 7.66 10.55
CA THR A 134 2.66 9.03 11.06
C THR A 134 2.30 9.09 12.54
N ALA A 135 1.25 8.38 12.96
CA ALA A 135 0.84 8.38 14.37
C ALA A 135 1.96 7.89 15.29
N VAL A 136 2.63 6.78 14.93
CA VAL A 136 3.71 6.21 15.76
C VAL A 136 5.00 7.03 15.66
N LEU A 137 5.43 7.38 14.44
CA LEU A 137 6.75 7.98 14.19
C LEU A 137 6.79 9.50 14.43
N GLU A 138 5.65 10.19 14.43
CA GLU A 138 5.58 11.66 14.57
C GLU A 138 4.71 12.12 15.73
N LYS A 139 3.67 11.34 16.06
CA LYS A 139 2.69 11.72 17.10
C LYS A 139 2.77 10.83 18.34
N HIS A 140 3.79 9.98 18.41
CA HIS A 140 4.10 9.13 19.56
C HIS A 140 2.95 8.23 20.04
N ALA A 141 2.07 7.81 19.12
CA ALA A 141 1.11 6.74 19.39
C ALA A 141 1.89 5.47 19.74
N HIS A 142 1.46 4.78 20.79
CA HIS A 142 2.17 3.64 21.38
C HIS A 142 1.33 2.37 21.47
N ASP A 143 0.04 2.46 21.19
CA ASP A 143 -0.91 1.36 21.20
C ASP A 143 -2.12 1.68 20.31
N VAL A 144 -3.08 0.74 20.23
CA VAL A 144 -4.30 0.89 19.42
C VAL A 144 -5.16 2.08 19.90
N GLU A 145 -5.20 2.35 21.20
CA GLU A 145 -6.10 3.37 21.76
C GLU A 145 -5.58 4.78 21.50
N SER A 146 -4.30 5.02 21.75
CA SER A 146 -3.62 6.27 21.37
C SER A 146 -3.70 6.53 19.86
N PHE A 147 -3.65 5.49 19.02
CA PHE A 147 -3.90 5.62 17.58
C PHE A 147 -5.34 6.05 17.26
N ARG A 148 -6.35 5.50 17.94
CA ARG A 148 -7.75 5.92 17.76
C ARG A 148 -7.97 7.38 18.16
N ILE A 149 -7.36 7.83 19.25
CA ILE A 149 -7.39 9.24 19.67
C ILE A 149 -6.78 10.13 18.57
N TYR A 150 -5.63 9.74 18.01
CA TYR A 150 -5.02 10.44 16.88
C TYR A 150 -5.98 10.51 15.66
N LEU A 151 -6.65 9.41 15.31
CA LEU A 151 -7.60 9.39 14.19
C LEU A 151 -8.82 10.30 14.44
N GLN A 152 -9.37 10.31 15.65
CA GLN A 152 -10.50 11.19 16.01
C GLN A 152 -10.13 12.67 15.84
N ASN A 153 -8.95 13.07 16.34
CA ASN A 153 -8.46 14.43 16.20
C ASN A 153 -8.22 14.82 14.74
N LYS A 154 -7.74 13.87 13.91
CA LYS A 154 -7.55 14.10 12.47
C LYS A 154 -8.89 14.26 11.72
N LEU A 155 -9.91 13.48 12.09
CA LEU A 155 -11.22 13.48 11.40
C LEU A 155 -12.19 14.57 11.90
N SER A 156 -11.88 15.21 13.03
CA SER A 156 -12.66 16.34 13.56
C SER A 156 -12.28 17.70 12.94
N VAL A 157 -11.33 17.68 11.99
CA VAL A 157 -10.83 18.83 11.22
C VAL A 157 -11.23 18.65 9.76
#